data_AF-A0A6G6WEK0-F1
#
_entry.id   AF-A0A6G6WEK0-F1
#
_cell.length_a   1.000
_cell.length_b   1.000
_cell.length_c   1.000
_cell.angle_alpha   90.00
_cell.angle_beta   90.00
_cell.angle_gamma   90.00
#
_symmetry.space_group_name_H-M   'P 1'
#
loop_
_entity.id
_entity.type
_entity.pdbx_description
1 polymer ?
#
loop_
_entity_poly.entity_id
_entity_poly.type
_entity_poly.pdbx_seq_one_letter_code
_entity_poly.pdbx_strand_id
1 'polypeptide(L)' 'MSETPEEQTERERIDRRAELLPEEEAAGSDDPEAQAAAILAESDERVADSSGTRAESVQTPGEDDAHD' A
#
# COMPACT_ATOMS: atom_id res chain seq x y z
N MET A 1 -9.93 -24.61 -14.05
CA MET A 1 -10.23 -23.64 -12.97
C MET A 1 -10.25 -22.29 -13.64
N SER A 2 -11.40 -21.61 -13.64
CA SER A 2 -11.46 -20.22 -14.08
C SER A 2 -11.12 -19.34 -12.89
N GLU A 3 -10.36 -18.28 -13.13
CA GLU A 3 -9.99 -17.30 -12.12
C GLU A 3 -11.25 -16.60 -11.58
N THR A 4 -11.27 -16.33 -10.28
CA THR A 4 -12.33 -15.56 -9.66
C THR A 4 -12.20 -14.07 -10.03
N PRO A 5 -13.29 -13.28 -9.91
CA PRO A 5 -13.21 -11.83 -10.12
C PRO A 5 -12.21 -11.15 -9.17
N GLU A 6 -12.08 -11.65 -7.94
CA GLU A 6 -11.16 -11.11 -6.94
C GLU A 6 -9.69 -11.34 -7.35
N GLU A 7 -9.36 -12.55 -7.79
CA GLU A 7 -8.03 -12.88 -8.33
C GLU A 7 -7.66 -12.04 -9.56
N GLN A 8 -8.64 -11.71 -10.42
CA GLN A 8 -8.40 -10.83 -11.56
C GLN A 8 -8.10 -9.40 -11.10
N THR A 9 -8.88 -8.86 -10.15
CA THR A 9 -8.62 -7.52 -9.61
C THR A 9 -7.30 -7.41 -8.85
N GLU A 10 -6.87 -8.49 -8.18
CA GLU A 10 -5.58 -8.60 -7.51
C GLU A 10 -4.44 -8.46 -8.54
N ARG A 11 -4.52 -9.22 -9.64
CA ARG A 11 -3.53 -9.18 -10.72
C ARG A 11 -3.44 -7.81 -11.37
N GLU A 12 -4.57 -7.18 -11.69
CA GLU A 12 -4.59 -5.82 -12.25
C GLU A 12 -3.94 -4.78 -11.31
N ARG A 13 -4.08 -4.97 -9.99
CA ARG A 13 -3.43 -4.10 -9.00
C ARG A 13 -1.92 -4.34 -8.94
N ILE A 14 -1.49 -5.60 -9.00
CA ILE A 14 -0.08 -6.00 -9.04
C ILE A 14 0.58 -5.43 -10.29
N ASP A 15 0.01 -5.66 -11.48
CA ASP A 15 0.53 -5.19 -12.76
C ASP A 15 0.81 -3.68 -12.75
N ARG A 16 -0.17 -2.89 -12.31
CA ARG A 16 -0.03 -1.43 -12.22
C ARG A 16 1.04 -0.99 -11.23
N ARG A 17 1.25 -1.74 -10.14
CA ARG A 17 2.21 -1.39 -9.08
C ARG A 17 3.63 -1.87 -9.38
N ALA A 18 3.76 -2.93 -10.18
CA ALA A 18 5.01 -3.52 -10.65
C ALA A 18 5.72 -2.67 -11.71
N GLU A 19 5.08 -1.61 -12.22
CA GLU A 19 5.74 -0.59 -13.03
C GLU A 19 6.88 0.06 -12.23
N LEU A 20 8.12 -0.28 -12.57
CA LEU A 20 9.32 0.24 -11.92
C LEU A 20 9.59 1.69 -12.31
N LEU A 21 10.01 2.50 -11.34
CA LEU A 21 10.64 3.79 -11.61
C LEU A 21 12.07 3.60 -12.14
N PRO A 22 12.62 4.56 -12.91
CA PRO A 22 14.00 4.48 -13.40
C PRO A 22 15.03 4.22 -12.31
N GLU A 23 14.81 4.77 -11.11
CA GLU A 23 15.66 4.55 -9.94
C GLU A 23 15.58 3.11 -9.41
N GLU A 24 14.41 2.47 -9.51
CA GLU A 24 14.20 1.09 -9.07
C GLU A 24 14.74 0.09 -10.10
N GLU A 25 14.64 0.40 -11.39
CA GLU A 25 15.33 -0.34 -12.45
C GLU A 25 16.85 -0.28 -12.26
N ALA A 26 17.38 0.90 -11.93
CA ALA A 26 18.81 1.08 -11.67
C ALA A 26 19.28 0.36 -10.40
N ALA A 27 18.40 0.20 -9.39
CA ALA A 27 18.67 -0.58 -8.19
C ALA A 27 18.62 -2.11 -8.44
N GLY A 28 17.97 -2.54 -9.53
CA GLY A 28 17.88 -3.94 -9.94
C GLY A 28 16.87 -4.74 -9.14
N SER A 29 15.59 -4.34 -9.14
CA SER A 29 14.52 -5.16 -8.54
C SER A 29 14.40 -6.50 -9.28
N ASP A 30 14.73 -7.60 -8.59
CA ASP A 30 14.76 -8.96 -9.18
C ASP A 30 13.36 -9.46 -9.60
N ASP A 31 12.31 -9.05 -8.87
CA ASP A 31 10.92 -9.43 -9.14
C ASP A 31 9.96 -8.30 -8.72
N PRO A 32 9.63 -7.38 -9.65
CA PRO A 32 8.73 -6.26 -9.37
C PRO A 32 7.30 -6.70 -9.06
N GLU A 33 6.83 -7.83 -9.61
CA GLU A 33 5.50 -8.37 -9.33
C GLU A 33 5.41 -8.90 -7.90
N ALA A 34 6.42 -9.65 -7.44
CA ALA A 34 6.48 -10.13 -6.07
C ALA A 34 6.61 -8.97 -5.06
N GLN A 35 7.40 -7.95 -5.40
CA GLN A 35 7.50 -6.75 -4.58
C GLN A 35 6.15 -6.02 -4.50
N ALA A 36 5.47 -5.84 -5.62
CA ALA A 36 4.14 -5.22 -5.68
C ALA A 36 3.11 -5.99 -4.86
N ALA A 37 3.07 -7.32 -4.97
CA ALA A 37 2.17 -8.18 -4.22
C ALA A 37 2.39 -8.05 -2.70
N ALA A 38 3.65 -8.07 -2.23
CA ALA A 38 3.97 -7.92 -0.82
C ALA A 38 3.52 -6.56 -0.26
N ILE A 39 3.73 -5.48 -1.02
CA ILE A 39 3.31 -4.12 -0.62
C ILE A 39 1.78 -4.01 -0.54
N LEU A 40 1.06 -4.58 -1.50
CA LEU A 40 -0.40 -4.56 -1.52
C LEU A 40 -0.98 -5.35 -0.34
N ALA A 41 -0.45 -6.54 -0.06
CA ALA A 41 -0.86 -7.34 1.10
C ALA A 41 -0.65 -6.59 2.42
N GLU A 42 0.52 -5.95 2.60
CA GLU A 42 0.79 -5.13 3.79
C GLU A 42 -0.16 -3.93 3.89
N SER A 43 -0.46 -3.28 2.75
CA SER A 43 -1.38 -2.16 2.71
C SER A 43 -2.81 -2.57 3.07
N ASP A 44 -3.27 -3.70 2.55
CA ASP A 44 -4.60 -4.22 2.85
C ASP A 44 -4.73 -4.61 4.33
N GLU A 45 -3.67 -5.17 4.94
CA GLU A 45 -3.62 -5.43 6.39
C GLU A 45 -3.78 -4.13 7.20
N ARG A 46 -3.05 -3.06 6.85
CA ARG A 46 -3.15 -1.75 7.53
C ARG A 46 -4.51 -1.07 7.30
N VAL A 47 -5.14 -1.28 6.15
CA VAL A 47 -6.48 -0.74 5.87
C VAL A 47 -7.53 -1.50 6.67
N ALA A 48 -7.40 -2.83 6.77
CA ALA A 48 -8.27 -3.66 7.61
C ALA A 48 -8.11 -3.32 9.09
N ASP A 49 -6.89 -3.01 9.56
CA ASP A 49 -6.60 -2.48 10.90
C ASP A 49 -6.33 -0.97 10.92
N SER A 50 -7.32 -0.19 10.46
CA SER A 50 -7.28 1.27 10.49
C SER A 50 -7.15 1.90 11.90
N SER A 51 -7.29 1.10 12.97
CA SER A 51 -7.25 1.58 14.35
C SER A 51 -5.84 1.89 14.84
N GLY A 52 -4.84 1.12 14.38
CA GLY A 52 -3.44 1.29 14.78
C GLY A 52 -2.80 2.56 14.22
N THR A 53 -3.03 2.89 12.94
CA THR A 53 -2.41 4.09 12.31
C THR A 53 -2.88 5.42 12.90
N ARG A 54 -4.14 5.50 13.37
CA ARG A 54 -4.69 6.70 14.01
C ARG A 54 -4.18 6.88 15.44
N ALA A 55 -3.98 5.81 16.20
CA ALA A 55 -3.56 5.86 17.59
C ALA A 55 -2.09 6.29 17.76
N GLU A 56 -1.23 5.93 16.81
CA GLU A 56 0.22 6.18 16.83
C GLU A 56 0.59 7.58 16.27
N SER A 57 -0.38 8.28 15.68
CA SER A 57 -0.15 9.61 15.11
C SER A 57 -0.06 10.68 16.21
N VAL A 58 1.16 11.01 16.63
CA VAL A 58 1.49 12.29 17.31
C VAL A 58 1.50 13.47 16.33
N GLN A 59 0.62 13.44 15.32
CA GLN A 59 0.42 14.59 14.44
C GLN A 59 0.09 15.76 15.35
N THR A 60 0.93 16.80 15.31
CA THR A 60 0.80 18.03 16.09
C THR A 60 -0.68 18.34 16.25
N PRO A 61 -1.21 18.44 17.49
CA PRO A 61 -2.60 18.82 17.68
C PRO A 61 -2.84 20.02 16.77
N GLY A 62 -3.82 19.89 15.86
CA GLY A 62 -4.25 21.03 15.07
C GLY A 62 -4.47 22.17 16.05
N GLU A 63 -3.90 23.33 15.75
CA GLU A 63 -4.00 24.55 16.55
C GLU A 63 -5.46 25.05 16.55
N ASP A 64 -6.36 24.29 17.18
CA ASP A 64 -7.78 24.60 17.30
C ASP A 64 -8.30 24.02 18.62
N ASP A 65 -7.72 24.49 19.73
CA ASP A 65 -8.41 24.53 21.04
C ASP A 65 -7.84 25.68 21.87
N ALA A 66 -8.13 26.89 21.42
CA ALA A 66 -8.08 28.10 22.24
C ALA A 66 -9.19 29.04 21.75
N HIS A 67 -10.44 28.64 21.96
CA HIS A 67 -11.56 29.55 21.92
C HIS A 67 -12.05 29.80 23.36
N ASP A 68 -11.58 30.91 23.94
CA ASP A 68 -12.23 31.62 25.04
C ASP A 68 -12.41 33.09 24.63
#